data_AF-A0AAW6CXL5-F1
#
_entry.id   AF-A0AAW6CXL5-F1
#
_cell.length_a   1.000
_cell.length_b   1.000
_cell.length_c   1.000
_cell.angle_alpha   90.00
_cell.angle_beta   90.00
_cell.angle_gamma   90.00
#
_symmetry.space_group_name_H-M   'P 1'
#
loop_
_entity.id
_entity.type
_entity.pdbx_description
1 polymer ?
#
loop_
_entity_poly.entity_id
_entity_poly.type
_entity_poly.pdbx_seq_one_letter_code
_entity_poly.pdbx_strand_id
1 'polypeptide(L)'
;MGLRFRKSIKLGGGFRLNLSKSGVGYSWGTKGFRISKSAKGRTRKTFSVPGTGISYSTSSGKSKRRKSTTAKQNYSQSNTDFTEQIPVDPKVQRIKKIAITAIIAGLVLMMIGHHESDPLHITLTSLGYIGLIGGIILMVIKNRFGKNE
;
A
#
# COMPACT_ATOMS: atom_id res chain seq x y z
N MET A 1 25.19 -27.23 -0.11
CA MET A 1 24.31 -26.77 0.98
C MET A 1 24.24 -25.24 0.94
N GLY A 2 23.16 -24.64 0.42
CA GLY A 2 23.09 -23.18 0.23
C GLY A 2 22.31 -22.47 1.35
N LEU A 3 22.80 -21.33 1.84
CA LEU A 3 22.09 -20.48 2.81
C LEU A 3 20.77 -19.96 2.20
N ARG A 4 19.64 -20.33 2.82
CA ARG A 4 18.30 -19.86 2.42
C ARG A 4 17.77 -18.86 3.43
N PHE A 5 17.79 -17.58 3.07
CA PHE A 5 17.24 -16.50 3.90
C PHE A 5 15.76 -16.23 3.60
N ARG A 6 14.89 -16.44 4.59
CA ARG A 6 13.49 -16.02 4.58
C ARG A 6 13.06 -15.66 6.00
N LYS A 7 12.70 -14.39 6.22
CA LYS A 7 12.23 -13.90 7.52
C LYS A 7 10.86 -13.25 7.36
N SER A 8 9.89 -13.61 8.20
CA SER A 8 8.58 -12.95 8.21
C SER A 8 8.38 -12.28 9.57
N ILE A 9 8.12 -10.98 9.58
CA ILE A 9 7.95 -10.18 10.80
C ILE A 9 6.49 -9.74 10.88
N LYS A 10 5.84 -9.98 12.03
CA LYS A 10 4.51 -9.45 12.33
C LYS A 10 4.71 -8.10 13.01
N LEU A 11 4.05 -7.06 12.51
CA LEU A 11 4.15 -5.71 13.09
C LEU A 11 2.90 -5.35 13.92
N GLY A 12 1.96 -6.30 14.10
CA GLY A 12 0.68 -6.04 14.75
C GLY A 12 -0.35 -5.40 13.82
N GLY A 13 -1.59 -5.24 14.28
CA GLY A 13 -2.65 -4.50 13.56
C GLY A 13 -3.00 -5.04 12.16
N GLY A 14 -2.77 -6.33 11.90
CA GLY A 14 -2.98 -6.93 10.57
C GLY A 14 -1.85 -6.67 9.57
N PHE A 15 -0.74 -6.06 9.99
CA PHE A 15 0.43 -5.80 9.16
C PHE A 15 1.51 -6.89 9.31
N ARG A 16 2.08 -7.31 8.18
CA ARG A 16 3.14 -8.33 8.11
C ARG A 16 4.14 -7.98 7.02
N LEU A 17 5.43 -8.08 7.35
CA LEU A 17 6.55 -8.02 6.41
C LEU A 17 7.10 -9.41 6.12
N ASN A 18 7.52 -9.64 4.89
CA ASN A 18 8.12 -10.88 4.42
C ASN A 18 9.39 -10.57 3.63
N LEU A 19 10.54 -10.85 4.26
CA LEU A 19 11.88 -10.65 3.74
C LEU A 19 12.37 -11.98 3.16
N SER A 20 12.91 -11.95 1.94
CA SER A 20 13.42 -13.13 1.24
C SER A 20 14.57 -12.75 0.32
N LYS A 21 15.30 -13.74 -0.23
CA LYS A 21 16.31 -13.50 -1.28
C LYS A 21 15.75 -12.73 -2.50
N SER A 22 14.46 -12.87 -2.80
CA SER A 22 13.79 -12.13 -3.88
C SER A 22 13.38 -10.70 -3.50
N GLY A 23 13.67 -10.24 -2.28
CA GLY A 23 13.33 -8.92 -1.78
C GLY A 23 12.24 -8.92 -0.69
N VAL A 24 11.68 -7.73 -0.47
CA VAL A 24 10.70 -7.43 0.58
C VAL A 24 9.27 -7.47 0.03
N GLY A 25 8.41 -8.25 0.66
CA GLY A 25 6.96 -8.20 0.48
C GLY A 25 6.27 -7.74 1.77
N TYR A 26 5.10 -7.14 1.65
CA TYR A 26 4.29 -6.74 2.79
C TYR A 26 2.83 -7.13 2.57
N SER A 27 2.10 -7.31 3.65
CA SER A 27 0.65 -7.45 3.60
C SER A 27 0.03 -6.72 4.77
N TRP A 28 -1.08 -6.06 4.50
CA TRP A 28 -1.84 -5.33 5.50
C TRP A 28 -3.33 -5.58 5.28
N GLY A 29 -4.07 -5.74 6.38
CA GLY A 29 -5.50 -5.95 6.32
C GLY A 29 -6.05 -6.72 7.50
N THR A 30 -7.37 -6.68 7.59
CA THR A 30 -8.18 -7.27 8.65
C THR A 30 -9.14 -8.31 8.05
N LYS A 31 -9.97 -8.92 8.90
CA LYS A 31 -11.01 -9.85 8.45
C LYS A 31 -11.99 -9.06 7.57
N GLY A 32 -12.09 -9.41 6.30
CA GLY A 32 -12.94 -8.72 5.34
C GLY A 32 -12.20 -7.87 4.29
N PHE A 33 -11.00 -7.40 4.57
CA PHE A 33 -10.22 -6.65 3.59
C PHE A 33 -8.72 -6.85 3.78
N ARG A 34 -8.04 -7.32 2.73
CA ARG A 34 -6.60 -7.56 2.76
C ARG A 34 -5.93 -7.22 1.45
N ILE A 35 -4.83 -6.47 1.56
CA ILE A 35 -3.92 -6.22 0.44
C ILE A 35 -2.56 -6.85 0.75
N SER A 36 -1.99 -7.54 -0.22
CA SER A 36 -0.62 -8.04 -0.15
C SER A 36 0.18 -7.65 -1.38
N LYS A 37 1.43 -7.27 -1.17
CA LYS A 37 2.44 -7.06 -2.19
C LYS A 37 3.59 -8.03 -1.96
N SER A 38 3.87 -8.85 -2.95
CA SER A 38 5.02 -9.76 -2.95
C SER A 38 6.25 -9.04 -3.49
N ALA A 39 7.42 -9.46 -3.02
CA ALA A 39 8.71 -9.00 -3.53
C ALA A 39 8.89 -9.20 -5.05
N LYS A 40 8.14 -10.16 -5.63
CA LYS A 40 8.14 -10.46 -7.07
C LYS A 40 7.19 -9.57 -7.90
N GLY A 41 6.62 -8.52 -7.31
CA GLY A 41 5.70 -7.60 -7.99
C GLY A 41 4.25 -8.08 -8.10
N ARG A 42 3.89 -9.21 -7.48
CA ARG A 42 2.50 -9.67 -7.42
C ARG A 42 1.76 -8.95 -6.31
N THR A 43 0.69 -8.26 -6.66
CA THR A 43 -0.24 -7.61 -5.73
C THR A 43 -1.53 -8.43 -5.68
N ARG A 44 -2.03 -8.73 -4.48
CA ARG A 44 -3.33 -9.38 -4.29
C ARG A 44 -4.20 -8.50 -3.42
N LYS A 45 -5.44 -8.27 -3.84
CA LYS A 45 -6.47 -7.59 -3.05
C LYS A 45 -7.58 -8.60 -2.80
N THR A 46 -8.03 -8.68 -1.55
CA THR A 46 -9.08 -9.60 -1.11
C THR A 46 -10.10 -8.79 -0.35
N PHE A 47 -11.36 -8.95 -0.71
CA PHE A 47 -12.53 -8.41 -0.05
C PHE A 47 -13.40 -9.60 0.35
N SER A 48 -13.89 -9.64 1.57
CA SER A 48 -14.81 -10.69 2.01
C SER A 48 -15.84 -10.11 2.95
N VAL A 49 -17.08 -10.54 2.81
CA VAL A 49 -18.15 -10.13 3.71
C VAL A 49 -18.16 -11.13 4.87
N PRO A 50 -17.95 -10.68 6.12
CA PRO A 50 -17.96 -11.58 7.27
C PRO A 50 -19.36 -12.18 7.47
N GLY A 51 -19.42 -13.47 7.81
CA GLY A 51 -20.69 -14.15 8.11
C GLY A 51 -21.48 -14.66 6.90
N THR A 52 -21.13 -14.29 5.66
CA THR A 52 -21.87 -14.71 4.45
C THR A 52 -21.13 -15.75 3.60
N GLY A 53 -19.86 -16.02 3.88
CA GLY A 53 -19.03 -16.94 3.10
C GLY A 53 -18.59 -16.39 1.74
N ILE A 54 -18.98 -15.16 1.38
CA ILE A 54 -18.68 -14.54 0.09
C ILE A 54 -17.34 -13.80 0.17
N SER A 55 -16.42 -14.15 -0.72
CA SER A 55 -15.12 -13.47 -0.84
C SER A 55 -14.72 -13.30 -2.29
N TYR A 56 -14.18 -12.13 -2.61
CA TYR A 56 -13.65 -11.77 -3.91
C TYR A 56 -12.17 -11.43 -3.78
N SER A 57 -11.32 -12.05 -4.61
CA SER A 57 -9.89 -11.73 -4.59
C SER A 57 -9.36 -11.54 -6.01
N THR A 58 -8.72 -10.40 -6.23
CA THR A 58 -8.04 -10.08 -7.49
C THR A 58 -6.54 -10.08 -7.28
N SER A 59 -5.78 -10.53 -8.28
CA SER A 59 -4.33 -10.48 -8.25
C SER A 59 -3.77 -9.95 -9.56
N SER A 60 -2.87 -8.97 -9.46
CA SER A 60 -2.20 -8.35 -10.60
C SER A 60 -0.68 -8.40 -10.41
N GLY A 61 0.06 -8.61 -11.50
CA GLY A 61 1.52 -8.63 -11.50
C GLY A 61 2.10 -9.67 -12.44
N LYS A 62 3.34 -9.44 -12.90
CA LYS A 62 4.07 -10.33 -13.81
C LYS A 62 4.32 -11.68 -13.16
N SER A 63 3.42 -12.63 -13.41
CA SER A 63 3.69 -14.05 -13.18
C SER A 63 4.55 -14.52 -14.35
N LYS A 64 5.84 -14.80 -14.14
CA LYS A 64 6.57 -15.69 -15.06
C LYS A 64 5.82 -17.02 -15.02
N ARG A 65 4.99 -17.25 -16.03
CA ARG A 65 4.07 -18.38 -16.15
C ARG A 65 4.91 -19.64 -16.31
N ARG A 66 5.37 -20.23 -15.20
CA ARG A 66 5.83 -21.62 -15.23
C ARG A 66 4.58 -22.47 -15.36
N LYS A 67 4.43 -23.09 -16.53
CA LYS A 67 3.36 -24.02 -16.87
C LYS A 67 3.59 -25.29 -16.04
N SER A 68 3.19 -25.26 -14.76
CA SER A 68 3.08 -26.47 -13.96
C SER A 68 1.64 -26.94 -14.02
N THR A 69 1.40 -27.91 -14.90
CA THR A 69 0.29 -28.86 -14.77
C THR A 69 0.39 -29.49 -13.39
N THR A 70 -0.61 -29.27 -12.52
CA THR A 70 -1.19 -30.25 -11.58
C THR A 70 -2.13 -29.57 -10.59
N ALA A 71 -3.31 -30.19 -10.47
CA ALA A 71 -4.34 -30.11 -9.43
C ALA A 71 -5.16 -28.83 -9.26
N LYS A 72 -6.43 -28.98 -9.65
CA LYS A 72 -7.60 -28.14 -9.38
C LYS A 72 -7.58 -27.53 -7.96
N GLN A 73 -7.77 -26.22 -7.86
CA GLN A 73 -8.62 -25.64 -6.84
C GLN A 73 -9.59 -24.68 -7.51
N ASN A 74 -10.82 -25.17 -7.67
CA ASN A 74 -11.98 -24.41 -8.09
C ASN A 74 -12.29 -23.38 -7.00
N TYR A 75 -11.87 -22.14 -7.20
CA TYR A 75 -12.62 -20.99 -6.69
C TYR A 75 -13.09 -20.25 -7.93
N SER A 76 -14.38 -20.38 -8.22
CA SER A 76 -15.07 -19.76 -9.34
C SER A 76 -14.72 -18.28 -9.39
N GLN A 77 -13.87 -17.94 -10.35
CA GLN A 77 -13.54 -16.57 -10.71
C GLN A 77 -14.67 -16.10 -11.62
N SER A 78 -15.81 -15.73 -11.04
CA SER A 78 -16.87 -15.04 -11.77
C SER A 78 -16.33 -13.65 -12.12
N ASN A 79 -15.85 -13.52 -13.36
CA ASN A 79 -15.65 -12.25 -14.03
C ASN A 79 -17.03 -11.61 -14.20
N THR A 80 -17.46 -10.80 -13.25
CA THR A 80 -18.34 -9.67 -13.55
C THR A 80 -17.50 -8.43 -13.42
N ASP A 81 -16.97 -8.06 -14.58
CA ASP A 81 -16.39 -6.76 -14.88
C ASP A 81 -17.50 -5.71 -14.73
N PHE A 82 -17.70 -5.25 -13.49
CA PHE A 82 -18.20 -3.91 -13.24
C PHE A 82 -17.02 -3.13 -12.66
N THR A 83 -16.03 -2.86 -13.51
CA THR A 83 -15.20 -1.68 -13.29
C THR A 83 -16.09 -0.46 -13.48
N GLU A 84 -16.71 -0.01 -12.40
CA GLU A 84 -17.12 1.39 -12.32
C GLU A 84 -15.83 2.22 -12.27
N GLN A 85 -15.26 2.45 -13.45
CA GLN A 85 -14.20 3.41 -13.66
C GLN A 85 -14.85 4.78 -13.49
N ILE A 86 -14.92 5.28 -12.25
CA ILE A 86 -15.22 6.69 -12.05
C ILE A 86 -14.13 7.45 -12.81
N PRO A 87 -14.49 8.30 -13.80
CA PRO A 87 -13.52 9.05 -14.57
C PRO A 87 -12.71 9.90 -13.59
N VAL A 88 -11.46 9.48 -13.32
CA VAL A 88 -10.59 10.23 -12.42
C VAL A 88 -10.09 11.43 -13.20
N ASP A 89 -10.82 12.52 -13.00
CA ASP A 89 -10.56 13.85 -13.50
C ASP A 89 -9.03 14.14 -13.51
N PRO A 90 -8.44 14.51 -14.67
CA PRO A 90 -6.99 14.68 -14.81
C PRO A 90 -6.38 15.65 -13.78
N LYS A 91 -7.18 16.57 -13.23
CA LYS A 91 -6.78 17.46 -12.13
C LYS A 91 -6.48 16.68 -10.84
N VAL A 92 -7.28 15.67 -10.50
CA VAL A 92 -7.08 14.81 -9.31
C VAL A 92 -5.83 13.95 -9.45
N GLN A 93 -5.49 13.53 -10.67
CA GLN A 93 -4.24 12.79 -10.91
C GLN A 93 -3.00 13.67 -10.74
N ARG A 94 -3.07 14.94 -11.17
CA ARG A 94 -2.00 15.92 -10.92
C ARG A 94 -1.81 16.17 -9.42
N ILE A 95 -2.90 16.36 -8.68
CA ILE A 95 -2.85 16.56 -7.21
C ILE A 95 -2.23 15.35 -6.51
N LYS A 96 -2.62 14.12 -6.89
CA LYS A 96 -2.01 12.89 -6.34
C LYS A 96 -0.52 12.80 -6.64
N LYS A 97 -0.08 13.17 -7.84
CA LYS A 97 1.35 13.19 -8.21
C LYS A 97 2.13 14.21 -7.37
N ILE A 98 1.60 15.43 -7.23
CA ILE A 98 2.22 16.50 -6.43
C ILE A 98 2.33 16.10 -4.96
N ALA A 99 1.28 15.49 -4.40
CA ALA A 99 1.30 15.02 -3.01
C ALA A 99 2.37 13.95 -2.77
N ILE A 100 2.51 12.99 -3.70
CA ILE A 100 3.54 11.93 -3.61
C ILE A 100 4.94 12.54 -3.70
N THR A 101 5.18 13.49 -4.61
CA THR A 101 6.50 14.13 -4.73
C THR A 101 6.86 14.97 -3.52
N ALA A 102 5.91 15.68 -2.91
CA ALA A 102 6.15 16.47 -1.71
C ALA A 102 6.52 15.61 -0.49
N ILE A 103 5.87 14.45 -0.32
CA ILE A 103 6.19 13.50 0.74
C ILE A 103 7.63 12.97 0.59
N ILE A 104 8.02 12.59 -0.64
CA ILE A 104 9.37 12.08 -0.91
C ILE A 104 10.42 13.17 -0.68
N ALA A 105 10.17 14.41 -1.14
CA ALA A 105 11.09 15.53 -0.93
C ALA A 105 11.29 15.85 0.56
N GLY A 106 10.22 15.83 1.36
CA GLY A 106 10.30 16.04 2.80
C GLY A 106 11.11 14.97 3.52
N LEU A 107 10.97 13.71 3.13
CA LEU A 107 11.78 12.61 3.68
C LEU A 107 13.26 12.74 3.33
N VAL A 108 13.58 13.21 2.13
CA VAL A 108 14.98 13.45 1.70
C VAL A 108 15.59 14.63 2.46
N LEU A 109 14.84 15.72 2.63
CA LEU A 109 15.25 16.88 3.45
C LEU A 109 15.49 16.50 4.91
N MET A 110 14.67 15.60 5.48
CA MET A 110 14.82 15.11 6.85
C MET A 110 16.06 14.23 7.03
N MET A 111 16.51 13.51 5.99
CA MET A 111 17.74 12.73 6.00
C MET A 111 18.99 13.59 5.86
N ILE A 112 18.90 14.69 5.10
CA ILE A 112 20.00 15.67 4.95
C ILE A 112 20.12 16.53 6.22
N GLY A 113 18.98 16.91 6.82
CA GLY A 113 18.94 17.67 8.08
C GLY A 113 19.39 16.89 9.32
N HIS A 114 19.67 15.59 9.20
CA HIS A 114 20.22 14.77 10.28
C HIS A 114 21.75 14.76 10.34
N HIS A 115 22.43 15.47 9.43
CA HIS A 115 23.89 15.47 9.34
C HIS A 115 24.57 16.49 10.29
N GLU A 116 23.87 17.46 10.87
CA GLU A 116 24.49 18.42 11.80
C GLU A 116 23.47 19.05 12.76
N SER A 117 23.85 19.18 14.04
CA SER A 117 23.30 20.04 15.12
C SER A 117 21.99 19.67 15.88
N ASP A 118 22.16 19.70 17.21
CA ASP A 118 21.26 19.81 18.38
C ASP A 118 19.86 19.15 18.39
N PRO A 119 19.53 18.40 19.46
CA PRO A 119 18.27 17.65 19.59
C PRO A 119 17.01 18.53 19.51
N LEU A 120 17.13 19.83 19.79
CA LEU A 120 16.03 20.79 19.70
C LEU A 120 15.59 21.01 18.24
N HIS A 121 16.51 21.04 17.27
CA HIS A 121 16.15 21.25 15.86
C HIS A 121 15.39 20.05 15.25
N ILE A 122 15.74 18.83 15.66
CA ILE A 122 15.06 17.60 15.23
C ILE A 122 13.60 17.56 15.74
N THR A 123 13.38 18.00 16.99
CA THR A 123 12.03 18.02 17.57
C THR A 123 11.13 19.09 16.95
N LEU A 124 11.64 20.30 16.70
CA LEU A 124 10.86 21.35 16.03
C LEU A 124 10.54 21.02 14.57
N THR A 125 11.50 20.46 13.83
CA THR A 125 11.28 20.07 12.43
C THR A 125 10.30 18.92 12.30
N SER A 126 10.36 17.93 13.20
CA SER A 126 9.39 16.82 13.22
C SER A 126 7.97 17.27 13.58
N LEU A 127 7.80 18.18 14.55
CA LEU A 127 6.48 18.75 14.88
C LEU A 127 5.87 19.53 13.71
N GLY A 128 6.66 20.38 13.04
CA GLY A 128 6.21 21.13 11.86
C GLY A 128 5.82 20.21 10.70
N TYR A 129 6.56 19.12 10.50
CA TYR A 129 6.28 18.15 9.44
C TYR A 129 4.99 17.35 9.68
N ILE A 130 4.71 16.96 10.94
CA ILE A 130 3.45 16.30 11.31
C ILE A 130 2.25 17.21 11.03
N GLY A 131 2.36 18.51 11.35
CA GLY A 131 1.33 19.50 11.03
C GLY A 131 1.10 19.66 9.53
N LEU A 132 2.17 19.72 8.73
CA LEU A 132 2.09 19.84 7.28
C LEU A 132 1.43 18.60 6.64
N ILE A 133 1.81 17.39 7.06
CA ILE A 133 1.18 16.14 6.59
C ILE A 133 -0.30 16.11 6.99
N GLY A 134 -0.61 16.44 8.25
CA GLY A 134 -1.98 16.49 8.75
C GLY A 134 -2.85 17.46 7.95
N GLY A 135 -2.32 18.65 7.62
CA GLY A 135 -2.99 19.65 6.79
C GLY A 135 -3.25 19.18 5.37
N ILE A 136 -2.28 18.52 4.72
CA ILE A 136 -2.47 17.94 3.38
C ILE A 136 -3.51 16.83 3.40
N ILE A 137 -3.48 15.95 4.41
CA ILE A 137 -4.47 14.87 4.56
C ILE A 137 -5.88 15.46 4.76
N LEU A 138 -6.01 16.45 5.65
CA LEU A 138 -7.27 17.15 5.90
C LEU A 138 -7.79 17.86 4.64
N MET A 139 -6.91 18.52 3.88
CA MET A 139 -7.24 19.17 2.61
C MET A 139 -7.73 18.15 1.57
N VAL A 140 -7.08 16.98 1.46
CA VAL A 140 -7.50 15.90 0.56
C VAL A 140 -8.84 15.30 0.97
N ILE A 141 -9.10 15.15 2.28
CA ILE A 141 -10.39 14.68 2.81
C ILE A 141 -11.48 15.72 2.53
N LYS A 142 -11.23 17.00 2.84
CA LYS A 142 -12.19 18.10 2.61
C LYS A 142 -12.52 18.26 1.12
N ASN A 143 -11.52 18.15 0.23
CA ASN A 143 -11.73 18.19 -1.21
C ASN A 143 -12.40 16.93 -1.79
N ARG A 144 -12.40 15.81 -1.04
CA ARG A 144 -13.09 14.55 -1.41
C ARG A 144 -14.54 14.50 -0.98
N PHE A 145 -14.91 15.21 0.09
CA PHE A 145 -16.26 15.16 0.67
C PHE A 145 -17.03 16.49 0.55
N GLY A 146 -16.38 17.60 0.19
CA GLY A 146 -17.02 18.93 0.05
C GLY A 146 -17.74 19.17 -1.27
N LYS A 147 -18.40 18.16 -1.85
CA LYS A 147 -19.16 18.29 -3.11
C LYS A 147 -20.59 17.73 -3.03
N ASN A 148 -21.15 17.72 -1.82
CA ASN A 148 -22.53 17.34 -1.56
C ASN A 148 -23.26 18.54 -0.93
N GLU A 149 -23.33 19.64 -1.67
CA GLU A 149 -24.33 20.69 -1.51
C GLU A 149 -24.57 21.33 -2.88
#